data_AF-I0BVI6-F1
#
_entry.id   AF-I0BVI6-F1
#
_cell.length_a   1.000
_cell.length_b   1.000
_cell.length_c   1.000
_cell.angle_alpha   90.00
_cell.angle_beta   90.00
_cell.angle_gamma   90.00
#
_symmetry.space_group_name_H-M   'P 1'
#
loop_
_entity.id
_entity.type
_entity.pdbx_description
1 polymer ?
#
loop_
_entity_poly.entity_id
_entity_poly.type
_entity_poly.pdbx_seq_one_letter_code
_entity_poly.pdbx_strand_id
1 'polypeptide(L)'
;FFPAVCGTSFKNKGVKKMIDAVVDYLPSPLDIPAAKAHKGENEEVNVPATDDYPFTGLAFKVMTDPFVGSLTFIRLYAGTLQKGSYVYNSTKGTKERIGRLILMHANSRSEIDEANAGDIVAAVGLKGTTTGDTLIAEKAPEIVLERMVFPEPVISQALEPESKDAMEKLALGLQKLAAEDPTFRTYTDEETGQTIIAGMGELHLDIIVDRLKREHGVKA
;
A
#
# COMPACT_ATOMS: atom_id res chain seq x y z
N PHE A 1 25.37 -10.44 -13.27
CA PHE A 1 26.28 -9.26 -13.23
C PHE A 1 25.62 -8.20 -12.38
N PHE A 2 26.35 -7.50 -11.52
CA PHE A 2 25.80 -6.48 -10.61
C PHE A 2 26.61 -5.19 -10.79
N PRO A 3 26.08 -4.15 -11.46
CA PRO A 3 26.82 -2.91 -11.70
C PRO A 3 27.02 -2.15 -10.39
N ALA A 4 28.27 -1.92 -10.01
CA ALA A 4 28.63 -1.12 -8.84
C ALA A 4 28.93 0.33 -9.28
N VAL A 5 28.08 1.26 -8.86
CA VAL A 5 28.27 2.70 -9.04
C VAL A 5 28.64 3.36 -7.71
N CYS A 6 29.53 4.35 -7.74
CA CYS A 6 29.95 5.08 -6.55
C CYS A 6 29.80 6.59 -6.73
N GLY A 7 29.57 7.30 -5.61
CA GLY A 7 29.35 8.73 -5.61
C GLY A 7 29.14 9.27 -4.21
N THR A 8 28.94 10.58 -4.11
CA THR A 8 28.53 11.26 -2.87
C THR A 8 27.35 12.16 -3.18
N SER A 9 26.16 11.70 -2.82
CA SER A 9 24.92 12.45 -3.01
C SER A 9 24.94 13.78 -2.24
N PHE A 10 25.52 13.79 -1.04
CA PHE A 10 25.67 15.01 -0.23
C PHE A 10 26.47 16.13 -0.93
N LYS A 11 27.50 15.77 -1.71
CA LYS A 11 28.29 16.74 -2.49
C LYS A 11 27.88 16.80 -3.96
N ASN A 12 26.73 16.24 -4.34
CA ASN A 12 26.22 16.18 -5.70
C ASN A 12 27.18 15.54 -6.73
N LYS A 13 28.04 14.60 -6.32
CA LYS A 13 28.97 13.92 -7.22
C LYS A 13 28.47 12.52 -7.54
N GLY A 14 28.33 12.20 -8.83
CA GLY A 14 27.93 10.87 -9.29
C GLY A 14 26.42 10.64 -9.43
N VAL A 15 25.58 11.60 -9.01
CA VAL A 15 24.11 11.47 -9.08
C VAL A 15 23.62 11.27 -10.52
N LYS A 16 24.08 12.09 -11.47
CA LYS A 16 23.69 11.97 -12.88
C LYS A 16 24.08 10.60 -13.48
N LYS A 17 25.32 10.16 -13.24
CA LYS A 17 25.82 8.85 -13.69
C LYS A 17 25.04 7.68 -13.08
N MET A 18 24.55 7.84 -11.85
CA MET A 18 23.68 6.86 -11.22
C MET A 18 22.32 6.80 -11.92
N ILE A 19 21.73 7.94 -12.29
CA ILE A 19 20.49 7.98 -13.07
C ILE A 19 20.70 7.35 -14.45
N ASP A 20 21.82 7.62 -15.11
CA ASP A 20 22.16 6.98 -16.40
C ASP A 20 22.25 5.45 -16.23
N ALA A 21 22.94 4.99 -15.19
CA ALA A 21 23.02 3.56 -14.86
C ALA A 21 21.65 2.92 -14.54
N VAL A 22 20.72 3.69 -13.97
CA VAL A 22 19.34 3.22 -13.75
C VAL A 22 18.66 2.94 -15.08
N VAL A 23 18.78 3.84 -16.05
CA VAL A 23 18.18 3.67 -17.39
C VAL A 23 18.85 2.52 -18.16
N ASP A 24 20.19 2.40 -18.04
CA ASP A 24 20.96 1.41 -18.81
C ASP A 24 20.84 -0.02 -18.25
N TYR A 25 20.62 -0.18 -16.94
CA TYR A 25 20.74 -1.49 -16.28
C TYR A 25 19.51 -1.96 -15.50
N LEU A 26 18.57 -1.08 -15.10
CA LEU A 26 17.34 -1.55 -14.46
C LEU A 26 16.33 -2.04 -15.51
N PRO A 27 15.57 -3.11 -15.21
CA PRO A 27 14.62 -3.66 -16.15
C PRO A 27 13.42 -2.73 -16.35
N SER A 28 12.93 -2.66 -17.58
CA SER A 28 11.60 -2.16 -17.88
C SER A 28 10.52 -3.11 -17.32
N PRO A 29 9.29 -2.64 -17.04
CA PRO A 29 8.16 -3.52 -16.76
C PRO A 29 7.92 -4.63 -17.81
N LEU A 30 8.41 -4.44 -19.05
CA LEU A 30 8.35 -5.46 -20.12
C LEU A 30 9.47 -6.51 -20.04
N ASP A 31 10.58 -6.21 -19.35
CA ASP A 31 11.75 -7.10 -19.26
C ASP A 31 11.62 -8.10 -18.11
N ILE A 32 10.64 -7.91 -17.22
CA ILE A 32 10.38 -8.79 -16.08
C ILE A 32 9.36 -9.88 -16.44
N PRO A 33 9.43 -11.07 -15.82
CA PRO A 33 8.42 -12.09 -15.98
C PRO A 33 7.01 -11.57 -15.63
N ALA A 34 6.01 -12.09 -16.32
CA ALA A 34 4.61 -11.83 -16.04
C ALA A 34 4.29 -12.08 -14.56
N ALA A 35 3.41 -11.25 -13.99
CA ALA A 35 3.01 -11.41 -12.60
C ALA A 35 2.18 -12.69 -12.43
N LYS A 36 2.41 -13.40 -11.34
CA LYS A 36 1.64 -14.60 -11.00
C LYS A 36 0.38 -14.21 -10.24
N ALA A 37 -0.73 -14.78 -10.66
CA ALA A 37 -2.01 -14.70 -9.99
C ALA A 37 -2.59 -16.10 -9.77
N HIS A 38 -3.51 -16.23 -8.83
CA HIS A 38 -4.23 -17.45 -8.55
C HIS A 38 -5.71 -17.25 -8.83
N LYS A 39 -6.32 -18.19 -9.55
CA LYS A 39 -7.76 -18.29 -9.74
C LYS A 39 -8.27 -19.42 -8.86
N GLY A 40 -8.93 -19.07 -7.75
CA GLY A 40 -9.22 -20.02 -6.69
C GLY A 40 -7.94 -20.56 -6.03
N GLU A 41 -8.03 -21.73 -5.38
CA GLU A 41 -6.92 -22.24 -4.56
C GLU A 41 -5.79 -22.90 -5.37
N ASN A 42 -6.03 -23.37 -6.60
CA ASN A 42 -5.09 -24.30 -7.27
C ASN A 42 -4.71 -23.94 -8.73
N GLU A 43 -5.26 -22.87 -9.32
CA GLU A 43 -4.97 -22.51 -10.71
C GLU A 43 -4.07 -21.27 -10.77
N GLU A 44 -2.78 -21.45 -11.10
CA GLU A 44 -1.84 -20.34 -11.34
C GLU A 44 -2.06 -19.78 -12.75
N VAL A 45 -2.27 -18.46 -12.83
CA VAL A 45 -2.50 -17.71 -14.06
C VAL A 45 -1.43 -16.63 -14.18
N ASN A 46 -0.83 -16.52 -15.36
CA ASN A 46 0.11 -15.43 -15.64
C ASN A 46 -0.66 -14.19 -16.12
N VAL A 47 -0.34 -13.05 -15.51
CA VAL A 47 -0.88 -11.72 -15.84
C VAL A 47 0.13 -11.02 -16.75
N PRO A 48 -0.14 -10.93 -18.07
CA PRO A 48 0.78 -10.32 -19.02
C PRO A 48 0.86 -8.81 -18.81
N ALA A 49 2.06 -8.25 -18.95
CA ALA A 49 2.28 -6.79 -18.92
C ALA A 49 1.84 -6.15 -20.26
N THR A 50 0.52 -6.10 -20.50
CA THR A 50 -0.08 -5.50 -21.70
C THR A 50 -1.33 -4.69 -21.36
N ASP A 51 -1.58 -3.65 -22.14
CA ASP A 51 -2.73 -2.75 -22.00
C ASP A 51 -4.04 -3.38 -22.51
N ASP A 52 -3.95 -4.39 -23.39
CA ASP A 52 -5.11 -5.08 -23.99
C ASP A 52 -5.77 -6.11 -23.05
N TYR A 53 -5.20 -6.33 -21.87
CA TYR A 53 -5.70 -7.29 -20.89
C TYR A 53 -6.69 -6.61 -19.93
N PRO A 54 -7.64 -7.33 -19.29
CA PRO A 54 -8.46 -6.76 -18.25
C PRO A 54 -7.62 -6.16 -17.10
N PHE A 55 -8.02 -4.99 -16.62
CA PHE A 55 -7.30 -4.30 -15.53
C PHE A 55 -7.02 -5.26 -14.37
N THR A 56 -5.74 -5.33 -13.98
CA THR A 56 -5.25 -6.11 -12.86
C THR A 56 -4.15 -5.30 -12.17
N GLY A 57 -4.37 -4.96 -10.90
CA GLY A 57 -3.44 -4.15 -10.11
C GLY A 57 -3.35 -4.61 -8.66
N LEU A 58 -2.26 -4.22 -8.01
CA LEU A 58 -1.98 -4.52 -6.61
C LEU A 58 -1.91 -3.24 -5.80
N ALA A 59 -2.73 -3.13 -4.77
CA ALA A 59 -2.61 -2.07 -3.78
C ALA A 59 -1.47 -2.42 -2.82
N PHE A 60 -0.40 -1.62 -2.78
CA PHE A 60 0.78 -1.93 -1.96
C PHE A 60 1.03 -0.94 -0.83
N LYS A 61 0.33 0.20 -0.82
CA LYS A 61 0.43 1.17 0.27
C LYS A 61 -0.87 1.94 0.39
N VAL A 62 -1.39 2.03 1.60
CA VAL A 62 -2.47 2.94 1.96
C VAL A 62 -1.90 4.06 2.81
N MET A 63 -2.32 5.29 2.54
CA MET A 63 -1.86 6.47 3.27
C MET A 63 -3.05 7.39 3.50
N THR A 64 -3.20 7.87 4.72
CA THR A 64 -4.20 8.89 5.03
C THR A 64 -3.63 10.29 4.71
N ASP A 65 -4.19 10.98 3.72
CA ASP A 65 -3.85 12.37 3.43
C ASP A 65 -4.92 13.34 4.00
N PRO A 66 -4.51 14.44 4.67
CA PRO A 66 -5.45 15.39 5.25
C PRO A 66 -6.38 16.09 4.25
N PHE A 67 -5.97 16.24 2.99
CA PHE A 67 -6.71 17.02 1.99
C PHE A 67 -7.58 16.16 1.09
N VAL A 68 -7.09 14.99 0.68
CA VAL A 68 -7.80 14.12 -0.28
C VAL A 68 -8.38 12.85 0.35
N GLY A 69 -8.11 12.60 1.64
CA GLY A 69 -8.57 11.42 2.37
C GLY A 69 -7.64 10.23 2.17
N SER A 70 -8.21 9.02 2.09
CA SER A 70 -7.42 7.80 1.87
C SER A 70 -6.85 7.75 0.45
N LEU A 71 -5.52 7.69 0.36
CA LEU A 71 -4.75 7.44 -0.86
C LEU A 71 -4.30 5.99 -0.86
N THR A 72 -4.66 5.26 -1.92
CA THR A 72 -4.19 3.90 -2.13
C THR A 72 -3.25 3.88 -3.32
N PHE A 73 -1.99 3.54 -3.08
CA PHE A 73 -1.00 3.35 -4.13
C PHE A 73 -1.18 1.98 -4.76
N ILE A 74 -1.36 1.99 -6.07
CA ILE A 74 -1.63 0.81 -6.88
C ILE A 74 -0.53 0.70 -7.92
N ARG A 75 0.02 -0.51 -8.06
CA ARG A 75 0.83 -0.89 -9.21
C ARG A 75 -0.05 -1.62 -10.20
N LEU A 76 -0.07 -1.16 -11.45
CA LEU A 76 -0.79 -1.81 -12.54
C LEU A 76 0.09 -2.90 -13.13
N TYR A 77 -0.41 -4.13 -13.18
CA TYR A 77 0.27 -5.24 -13.83
C TYR A 77 -0.22 -5.45 -15.26
N ALA A 78 -1.51 -5.23 -15.50
CA ALA A 78 -2.11 -5.41 -16.81
C ALA A 78 -3.35 -4.51 -16.97
N GLY A 79 -3.66 -4.20 -18.21
CA GLY A 79 -4.81 -3.38 -18.59
C GLY A 79 -4.68 -1.91 -18.23
N THR A 80 -5.77 -1.19 -18.47
CA THR A 80 -5.86 0.25 -18.24
C THR A 80 -6.86 0.59 -17.14
N LEU A 81 -6.55 1.62 -16.37
CA LEU A 81 -7.36 2.11 -15.28
C LEU A 81 -7.82 3.53 -15.57
N GLN A 82 -9.12 3.72 -15.71
CA GLN A 82 -9.70 5.03 -15.98
C GLN A 82 -10.25 5.68 -14.71
N LYS A 83 -10.12 7.01 -14.63
CA LYS A 83 -10.75 7.83 -13.59
C LYS A 83 -12.27 7.66 -13.63
N GLY A 84 -12.89 7.54 -12.46
CA GLY A 84 -14.34 7.41 -12.33
C GLY A 84 -14.88 5.99 -12.52
N SER A 85 -14.04 5.03 -12.91
CA SER A 85 -14.40 3.63 -13.15
C SER A 85 -14.65 2.85 -11.87
N TYR A 86 -15.30 1.69 -12.02
CA TYR A 86 -15.51 0.72 -10.95
C TYR A 86 -14.51 -0.43 -11.08
N VAL A 87 -13.93 -0.80 -9.94
CA VAL A 87 -13.03 -1.94 -9.80
C VAL A 87 -13.59 -2.92 -8.79
N TYR A 88 -13.16 -4.16 -8.88
CA TYR A 88 -13.52 -5.21 -7.94
C TYR A 88 -12.28 -5.61 -7.14
N ASN A 89 -12.38 -5.56 -5.83
CA ASN A 89 -11.36 -6.09 -4.93
C ASN A 89 -11.57 -7.59 -4.81
N SER A 90 -10.78 -8.39 -5.54
CA SER A 90 -10.92 -9.84 -5.57
C SER A 90 -10.49 -10.51 -4.26
N THR A 91 -9.67 -9.83 -3.44
CA THR A 91 -9.25 -10.33 -2.13
C THR A 91 -10.37 -10.25 -1.09
N LYS A 92 -11.20 -9.21 -1.16
CA LYS A 92 -12.28 -8.95 -0.18
C LYS A 92 -13.70 -9.15 -0.72
N GLY A 93 -13.82 -9.36 -2.03
CA GLY A 93 -15.09 -9.55 -2.70
C GLY A 93 -15.96 -8.29 -2.80
N THR A 94 -15.36 -7.11 -2.71
CA THR A 94 -16.08 -5.82 -2.65
C THR A 94 -15.89 -4.99 -3.92
N LYS A 95 -16.98 -4.38 -4.41
CA LYS A 95 -16.91 -3.38 -5.48
C LYS A 95 -16.47 -2.03 -4.92
N GLU A 96 -15.51 -1.41 -5.57
CA GLU A 96 -15.00 -0.09 -5.20
C GLU A 96 -14.99 0.85 -6.40
N ARG A 97 -15.10 2.16 -6.14
CA ARG A 97 -15.12 3.18 -7.19
C ARG A 97 -13.87 4.04 -7.09
N ILE A 98 -13.17 4.19 -8.20
CA ILE A 98 -12.04 5.09 -8.31
C ILE A 98 -12.56 6.49 -8.56
N GLY A 99 -12.46 7.36 -7.56
CA GLY A 99 -12.89 8.75 -7.69
C GLY A 99 -11.90 9.56 -8.54
N ARG A 100 -10.62 9.49 -8.19
CA ARG A 100 -9.53 10.21 -8.87
C ARG A 100 -8.28 9.35 -8.94
N LEU A 101 -7.48 9.56 -9.98
CA LEU A 101 -6.13 9.02 -10.13
C LEU A 101 -5.14 10.17 -10.07
N ILE A 102 -4.07 9.99 -9.30
CA ILE A 102 -3.07 11.00 -9.03
C ILE A 102 -1.68 10.41 -9.25
N LEU A 103 -0.87 11.09 -10.06
CA LEU A 103 0.57 10.89 -10.12
C LEU A 103 1.26 11.81 -9.10
N MET A 104 2.08 11.20 -8.26
CA MET A 104 2.83 11.91 -7.23
C MET A 104 4.18 12.35 -7.80
N HIS A 105 4.34 13.65 -8.06
CA HIS A 105 5.64 14.23 -8.42
C HIS A 105 6.39 14.70 -7.17
N ALA A 106 7.66 15.04 -7.33
CA ALA A 106 8.54 15.44 -6.22
C ALA A 106 8.00 16.65 -5.41
N ASN A 107 7.32 17.60 -6.06
CA ASN A 107 6.80 18.81 -5.44
C ASN A 107 5.32 19.08 -5.71
N SER A 108 4.67 18.27 -6.55
CA SER A 108 3.30 18.51 -7.01
C SER A 108 2.53 17.21 -7.18
N ARG A 109 1.21 17.34 -7.24
CA ARG A 109 0.29 16.24 -7.52
C ARG A 109 -0.39 16.55 -8.86
N SER A 110 -0.37 15.62 -9.79
CA SER A 110 -1.06 15.76 -11.08
C SER A 110 -2.20 14.75 -11.14
N GLU A 111 -3.41 15.23 -11.40
CA GLU A 111 -4.53 14.34 -11.70
C GLU A 111 -4.37 13.82 -13.13
N ILE A 112 -4.56 12.51 -13.30
CA ILE A 112 -4.56 11.84 -14.59
C ILE A 112 -5.92 11.19 -14.86
N ASP A 113 -6.27 11.06 -16.13
CA ASP A 113 -7.54 10.46 -16.54
C ASP A 113 -7.41 8.94 -16.73
N GLU A 114 -6.23 8.44 -17.08
CA GLU A 114 -5.95 7.02 -17.27
C GLU A 114 -4.53 6.64 -16.83
N ALA A 115 -4.35 5.37 -16.46
CA ALA A 115 -3.07 4.74 -16.15
C ALA A 115 -2.98 3.38 -16.86
N ASN A 116 -1.78 2.99 -17.29
CA ASN A 116 -1.54 1.82 -18.14
C ASN A 116 -0.75 0.72 -17.42
N ALA A 117 -0.57 -0.44 -18.07
CA ALA A 117 0.18 -1.54 -17.49
C ALA A 117 1.63 -1.12 -17.19
N GLY A 118 2.10 -1.40 -15.97
CA GLY A 118 3.42 -0.99 -15.49
C GLY A 118 3.45 0.32 -14.70
N ASP A 119 2.40 1.14 -14.78
CA ASP A 119 2.34 2.40 -14.03
C ASP A 119 2.13 2.18 -12.52
N ILE A 120 2.62 3.15 -11.73
CA ILE A 120 2.37 3.25 -10.30
C ILE A 120 1.63 4.56 -10.04
N VAL A 121 0.41 4.46 -9.53
CA VAL A 121 -0.47 5.62 -9.34
C VAL A 121 -1.13 5.58 -7.98
N ALA A 122 -1.57 6.74 -7.49
CA ALA A 122 -2.39 6.82 -6.28
C ALA A 122 -3.87 6.99 -6.66
N ALA A 123 -4.71 6.07 -6.19
CA ALA A 123 -6.15 6.16 -6.33
C ALA A 123 -6.80 6.76 -5.07
N VAL A 124 -7.79 7.62 -5.29
CA VAL A 124 -8.62 8.21 -4.23
C VAL A 124 -10.03 7.65 -4.33
N GLY A 125 -10.63 7.30 -3.19
CA GLY A 125 -12.04 6.88 -3.10
C GLY A 125 -12.24 5.41 -2.75
N LEU A 126 -11.14 4.65 -2.65
CA LEU A 126 -11.14 3.28 -2.14
C LEU A 126 -11.33 3.31 -0.62
N LYS A 127 -12.31 2.55 -0.13
CA LYS A 127 -12.68 2.48 1.30
C LYS A 127 -12.37 1.13 1.90
N GLY A 128 -12.45 0.07 1.08
CA GLY A 128 -12.25 -1.31 1.51
C GLY A 128 -10.83 -1.81 1.25
N THR A 129 -10.09 -1.17 0.35
CA THR A 129 -8.79 -1.65 -0.10
C THR A 129 -7.70 -1.43 0.96
N THR A 130 -6.96 -2.48 1.29
CA THR A 130 -5.77 -2.45 2.15
C THR A 130 -4.51 -2.87 1.41
N THR A 131 -3.36 -2.67 2.04
CA THR A 131 -2.06 -3.14 1.54
C THR A 131 -2.07 -4.66 1.30
N GLY A 132 -1.71 -5.07 0.09
CA GLY A 132 -1.70 -6.48 -0.37
C GLY A 132 -2.96 -6.91 -1.12
N ASP A 133 -3.99 -6.06 -1.23
CA ASP A 133 -5.22 -6.41 -1.94
C ASP A 133 -5.03 -6.36 -3.47
N THR A 134 -5.68 -7.30 -4.17
CA THR A 134 -5.76 -7.33 -5.63
C THR A 134 -7.00 -6.61 -6.12
N LEU A 135 -6.83 -5.71 -7.08
CA LEU A 135 -7.89 -4.96 -7.74
C LEU A 135 -7.98 -5.40 -9.21
N ILE A 136 -9.18 -5.77 -9.65
CA ILE A 136 -9.44 -6.19 -11.03
C ILE A 136 -10.58 -5.40 -11.67
N ALA A 137 -10.69 -5.44 -13.00
CA ALA A 137 -11.88 -4.92 -13.68
C ALA A 137 -13.16 -5.67 -13.25
N GLU A 138 -14.30 -4.97 -13.16
CA GLU A 138 -15.56 -5.52 -12.62
C GLU A 138 -16.06 -6.78 -13.36
N LYS A 139 -15.75 -6.93 -14.64
CA LYS A 139 -16.15 -8.07 -15.48
C LYS A 139 -15.00 -9.05 -15.76
N ALA A 140 -13.84 -8.85 -15.14
CA ALA A 140 -12.69 -9.73 -15.30
C ALA A 140 -12.90 -11.04 -14.51
N PRO A 141 -12.24 -12.13 -14.90
CA PRO A 141 -12.19 -13.32 -14.06
C PRO A 141 -11.59 -12.99 -12.69
N GLU A 142 -12.15 -13.56 -11.62
CA GLU A 142 -11.63 -13.41 -10.28
C GLU A 142 -10.25 -14.05 -10.17
N ILE A 143 -9.23 -13.19 -10.07
CA ILE A 143 -7.84 -13.57 -9.85
C ILE A 143 -7.29 -12.80 -8.66
N VAL A 144 -6.42 -13.44 -7.90
CA VAL A 144 -5.72 -12.83 -6.76
C VAL A 144 -4.23 -12.90 -7.05
N LEU A 145 -3.57 -11.75 -7.12
CA LEU A 145 -2.11 -11.68 -7.28
C LEU A 145 -1.43 -12.31 -6.07
N GLU A 146 -0.18 -12.74 -6.26
CA GLU A 146 0.62 -13.35 -5.19
C GLU A 146 0.58 -12.51 -3.90
N ARG A 147 0.08 -13.13 -2.83
CA ARG A 147 -0.22 -12.46 -1.57
C ARG A 147 1.08 -12.09 -0.86
N MET A 148 1.19 -10.85 -0.41
CA MET A 148 2.28 -10.45 0.48
C MET A 148 2.18 -11.22 1.80
N VAL A 149 3.23 -11.94 2.15
CA VAL A 149 3.37 -12.58 3.46
C VAL A 149 3.99 -11.56 4.40
N PHE A 150 3.23 -11.13 5.41
CA PHE A 150 3.74 -10.23 6.45
C PHE A 150 4.32 -11.05 7.61
N PRO A 151 5.52 -10.69 8.10
CA PRO A 151 6.11 -11.36 9.26
C PRO A 151 5.25 -11.13 10.51
N GLU A 152 5.36 -12.04 11.48
CA GLU A 152 4.68 -11.91 12.77
C GLU A 152 5.39 -10.88 13.66
N PRO A 153 4.63 -10.11 14.46
CA PRO A 153 5.22 -9.16 15.40
C PRO A 153 6.00 -9.89 16.50
N VAL A 154 7.11 -9.28 16.93
CA VAL A 154 8.07 -9.86 17.88
C VAL A 154 8.01 -9.25 19.27
N ILE A 155 7.44 -8.04 19.39
CA ILE A 155 7.29 -7.32 20.65
C ILE A 155 5.85 -6.82 20.79
N SER A 156 5.36 -6.82 22.02
CA SER A 156 4.05 -6.27 22.37
C SER A 156 4.16 -5.31 23.55
N GLN A 157 3.28 -4.33 23.59
CA GLN A 157 3.17 -3.34 24.65
C GLN A 157 1.69 -3.10 24.95
N ALA A 158 1.35 -3.03 26.24
CA ALA A 158 0.02 -2.60 26.66
C ALA A 158 -0.09 -1.08 26.58
N LEU A 159 -1.22 -0.60 26.07
CA LEU A 159 -1.49 0.82 25.92
C LEU A 159 -2.80 1.15 26.64
N GLU A 160 -2.73 2.07 27.60
CA GLU A 160 -3.86 2.49 28.42
C GLU A 160 -4.21 3.95 28.12
N PRO A 161 -5.48 4.25 27.76
CA PRO A 161 -5.89 5.62 27.52
C PRO A 161 -6.06 6.39 28.86
N GLU A 162 -5.61 7.65 28.91
CA GLU A 162 -5.77 8.51 30.10
C GLU A 162 -7.25 8.81 30.44
N SER A 163 -8.16 8.73 29.46
CA SER A 163 -9.57 9.06 29.62
C SER A 163 -10.48 8.26 28.68
N LYS A 164 -11.79 8.25 28.96
CA LYS A 164 -12.79 7.62 28.07
C LYS A 164 -12.82 8.27 26.68
N ASP A 165 -12.67 9.58 26.59
CA ASP A 165 -12.57 10.28 25.31
C ASP A 165 -11.30 9.90 24.54
N ALA A 166 -10.20 9.62 25.25
CA ALA A 166 -8.97 9.12 24.65
C ALA A 166 -9.12 7.67 24.16
N MET A 167 -9.98 6.86 24.79
CA MET A 167 -10.25 5.47 24.37
C MET A 167 -10.89 5.39 22.98
N GLU A 168 -11.87 6.24 22.69
CA GLU A 168 -12.49 6.28 21.35
C GLU A 168 -11.51 6.75 20.28
N LYS A 169 -10.71 7.79 20.58
CA LYS A 169 -9.68 8.30 19.66
C LYS A 169 -8.56 7.29 19.44
N LEU A 170 -8.18 6.55 20.48
CA LEU A 170 -7.21 5.48 20.42
C LEU A 170 -7.69 4.37 19.48
N ALA A 171 -8.91 3.88 19.66
CA ALA A 171 -9.47 2.83 18.81
C ALA A 171 -9.49 3.25 17.33
N LEU A 172 -9.94 4.47 17.03
CA LEU A 172 -9.95 5.01 15.66
C LEU A 172 -8.54 5.21 15.08
N GLY A 173 -7.59 5.67 15.90
CA GLY A 173 -6.19 5.87 15.48
C GLY A 173 -5.49 4.54 15.19
N LEU A 174 -5.64 3.57 16.08
CA LEU A 174 -5.10 2.21 15.91
C LEU A 174 -5.67 1.53 14.67
N GLN A 175 -6.96 1.68 14.41
CA GLN A 175 -7.59 1.13 13.20
C GLN A 175 -7.00 1.72 11.92
N LYS A 176 -6.74 3.03 11.90
CA LYS A 176 -6.10 3.70 10.74
C LYS A 176 -4.65 3.25 10.57
N LEU A 177 -3.89 3.18 11.66
CA LEU A 177 -2.49 2.75 11.62
C LEU A 177 -2.36 1.29 11.19
N ALA A 178 -3.23 0.39 11.67
CA ALA A 178 -3.27 -1.00 11.25
C ALA A 178 -3.68 -1.17 9.77
N ALA A 179 -4.46 -0.24 9.21
CA ALA A 179 -4.78 -0.24 7.78
C ALA A 179 -3.61 0.23 6.91
N GLU A 180 -2.75 1.12 7.43
CA GLU A 180 -1.54 1.59 6.76
C GLU A 180 -0.39 0.56 6.82
N ASP A 181 -0.20 -0.06 8.00
CA ASP A 181 0.86 -1.04 8.26
C ASP A 181 0.29 -2.42 8.66
N PRO A 182 0.32 -3.41 7.75
CA PRO A 182 -0.16 -4.77 8.03
C PRO A 182 0.75 -5.57 8.98
N THR A 183 1.97 -5.09 9.27
CA THR A 183 2.88 -5.70 10.27
C THR A 183 2.53 -5.28 11.70
N PHE A 184 1.76 -4.20 11.84
CA PHE A 184 1.23 -3.74 13.11
C PHE A 184 -0.07 -4.47 13.45
N ARG A 185 -0.13 -5.07 14.64
CA ARG A 185 -1.34 -5.75 15.14
C ARG A 185 -1.80 -5.08 16.42
N THR A 186 -3.11 -5.00 16.59
CA THR A 186 -3.74 -4.49 17.80
C THR A 186 -4.87 -5.44 18.19
N TYR A 187 -4.97 -5.76 19.47
CA TYR A 187 -6.05 -6.58 20.02
C TYR A 187 -6.31 -6.20 21.47
N THR A 188 -7.51 -6.49 21.96
CA THR A 188 -7.84 -6.33 23.37
C THR A 188 -7.61 -7.65 24.07
N ASP A 189 -6.86 -7.63 25.17
CA ASP A 189 -6.64 -8.79 26.01
C ASP A 189 -7.91 -9.09 26.83
N GLU A 190 -8.43 -10.31 26.76
CA GLU A 190 -9.70 -10.70 27.39
C GLU A 190 -9.61 -10.85 28.91
N GLU A 191 -8.41 -11.10 29.46
CA GLU A 191 -8.21 -11.29 30.90
C GLU A 191 -8.02 -9.95 31.63
N THR A 192 -7.24 -9.05 31.02
CA THR A 192 -6.88 -7.75 31.61
C THR A 192 -7.77 -6.61 31.14
N GLY A 193 -8.45 -6.77 29.99
CA GLY A 193 -9.22 -5.71 29.34
C GLY A 193 -8.35 -4.61 28.71
N GLN A 194 -7.03 -4.78 28.70
CA GLN A 194 -6.08 -3.80 28.16
C GLN A 194 -5.99 -3.92 26.63
N THR A 195 -5.70 -2.80 25.96
CA THR A 195 -5.40 -2.81 24.52
C THR A 195 -3.92 -3.09 24.32
N ILE A 196 -3.59 -4.17 23.63
CA ILE A 196 -2.21 -4.57 23.32
C ILE A 196 -1.89 -4.17 21.88
N ILE A 197 -0.77 -3.47 21.73
CA ILE A 197 -0.17 -3.18 20.42
C ILE A 197 1.04 -4.08 20.21
N ALA A 198 1.19 -4.63 19.01
CA ALA A 198 2.28 -5.54 18.67
C ALA A 198 2.92 -5.14 17.34
N GLY A 199 4.26 -5.21 17.27
CA GLY A 199 5.02 -4.75 16.13
C GLY A 199 6.36 -5.45 15.96
N MET A 200 7.15 -4.95 15.02
CA MET A 200 8.41 -5.56 14.58
C MET A 200 9.62 -5.23 15.49
N GLY A 201 9.48 -4.28 16.42
CA GLY A 201 10.55 -3.88 17.33
C GLY A 201 10.17 -2.67 18.17
N GLU A 202 11.00 -2.34 19.15
CA GLU A 202 10.79 -1.23 20.10
C GLU A 202 10.61 0.11 19.37
N LEU A 203 11.53 0.46 18.47
CA LEU A 203 11.45 1.69 17.67
C LEU A 203 10.17 1.77 16.82
N HIS A 204 9.66 0.63 16.35
CA HIS A 204 8.40 0.60 15.61
C HIS A 204 7.25 1.03 16.53
N LEU A 205 7.14 0.43 17.72
CA LEU A 205 6.09 0.79 18.68
C LEU A 205 6.21 2.25 19.16
N ASP A 206 7.43 2.74 19.40
CA ASP A 206 7.66 4.14 19.79
C ASP A 206 7.13 5.13 18.74
N ILE A 207 7.38 4.85 17.45
CA ILE A 207 6.88 5.68 16.36
C ILE A 207 5.35 5.62 16.28
N ILE A 208 4.74 4.45 16.48
CA ILE A 208 3.27 4.31 16.50
C ILE A 208 2.68 5.15 17.64
N VAL A 209 3.26 5.10 18.85
CA VAL A 209 2.80 5.90 20.00
C VAL A 209 2.96 7.39 19.74
N ASP A 210 4.08 7.83 19.16
CA ASP A 210 4.30 9.23 18.79
C ASP A 210 3.32 9.70 17.70
N ARG A 211 3.03 8.86 16.70
CA ARG A 211 2.01 9.14 15.67
C ARG A 211 0.61 9.25 16.28
N LEU A 212 0.21 8.33 17.17
CA LEU A 212 -1.06 8.42 17.90
C LEU A 212 -1.19 9.74 18.66
N LYS A 213 -0.10 10.19 19.30
CA LYS A 213 -0.04 11.47 20.02
C LYS A 213 -0.19 12.67 19.08
N ARG A 214 0.54 12.70 17.96
CA ARG A 214 0.59 13.86 17.04
C ARG A 214 -0.59 13.93 16.09
N GLU A 215 -0.95 12.82 15.46
CA GLU A 215 -1.97 12.75 14.40
C GLU A 215 -3.38 12.61 14.96
N HIS A 216 -3.53 11.93 16.11
CA HIS A 216 -4.83 11.62 16.70
C HIS A 216 -5.08 12.28 18.06
N GLY A 217 -4.10 13.00 18.60
CA GLY A 217 -4.22 13.71 19.88
C GLY A 217 -4.48 12.77 21.06
N VAL A 218 -4.08 11.51 20.94
CA VAL A 218 -4.26 10.50 21.98
C VAL A 218 -3.15 10.67 23.00
N LYS A 219 -3.52 10.84 24.28
CA LYS A 219 -2.57 10.74 25.38
C LYS A 219 -2.70 9.34 25.99
N ALA A 220 -1.61 8.60 25.90
CA ALA A 220 -1.42 7.24 26.36
C ALA A 220 0.04 7.07 26.79
#